data_AF-A0A8T3QJZ1-F1
#
_entry.id   AF-A0A8T3QJZ1-F1
#
_cell.length_a   1.000
_cell.length_b   1.000
_cell.length_c   1.000
_cell.angle_alpha   90.00
_cell.angle_beta   90.00
_cell.angle_gamma   90.00
#
_symmetry.space_group_name_H-M   'P 1'
#
loop_
_entity.id
_entity.type
_entity.pdbx_description
1 polymer ?
#
loop_
_entity_poly.entity_id
_entity_poly.type
_entity_poly.pdbx_seq_one_letter_code
_entity_poly.pdbx_strand_id
1 'polypeptide(L)'
;DAARHTSPASSDLDAREAHRQAGRRLIDVLLSYLDHPSTDLAGRQELEAQAIAIVDEQAARLAAVDTSLTESVARFVTARQPFLAEIAGLGRRRSLDAAPLARLYEDATALLDRLLLRFIAAHQRADG
;
A
#
# COMPACT_ATOMS: atom_id res chain seq x y z
N ASP A 1 8.08 -32.12 25.63
CA ASP A 1 7.71 -30.72 25.85
C ASP A 1 8.86 -29.85 25.34
N ALA A 2 8.73 -29.34 24.11
CA ALA A 2 9.81 -28.70 23.38
C ALA A 2 9.40 -27.26 23.05
N ALA A 3 9.79 -26.34 23.94
CA ALA A 3 9.63 -24.91 23.72
C ALA A 3 10.42 -24.49 22.47
N ARG A 4 9.69 -24.13 21.41
CA ARG A 4 10.24 -23.52 20.19
C ARG A 4 10.88 -22.18 20.60
N HIS A 5 12.18 -22.19 20.85
CA HIS A 5 12.98 -20.98 20.96
C HIS A 5 13.18 -20.43 19.54
N THR A 6 12.20 -19.68 19.05
CA THR A 6 12.38 -18.89 17.83
C THR A 6 13.47 -17.86 18.12
N SER A 7 14.58 -17.93 17.40
CA SER A 7 15.71 -17.00 17.55
C SER A 7 15.30 -15.59 17.10
N PRO A 8 15.79 -14.51 17.72
CA PRO A 8 15.51 -13.14 17.30
C PRO A 8 15.84 -12.87 15.81
N ALA A 9 16.83 -13.56 15.25
CA ALA A 9 17.15 -13.47 13.83
C ALA A 9 16.04 -14.06 12.92
N SER A 10 15.37 -15.14 13.35
CA SER A 10 14.24 -15.71 12.61
C SER A 10 13.00 -14.83 12.67
N SER A 11 12.70 -14.21 13.81
CA SER A 11 11.57 -13.29 13.92
C SER A 11 11.74 -12.05 13.05
N ASP A 12 12.96 -11.52 12.92
CA ASP A 12 13.26 -10.40 12.03
C ASP A 12 13.06 -10.75 10.54
N LEU A 13 13.45 -11.96 10.15
CA LEU A 13 13.25 -12.45 8.78
C LEU A 13 11.77 -12.65 8.48
N ASP A 14 11.02 -13.22 9.44
CA ASP A 14 9.58 -13.42 9.33
C ASP A 14 8.84 -12.08 9.24
N ALA A 15 9.24 -11.07 10.03
CA ALA A 15 8.68 -9.73 9.97
C ALA A 15 8.94 -9.04 8.61
N ARG A 16 10.17 -9.16 8.08
CA ARG A 16 10.52 -8.63 6.76
C ARG A 16 9.72 -9.31 5.65
N GLU A 17 9.54 -10.63 5.72
CA GLU A 17 8.75 -11.36 4.73
C GLU A 17 7.27 -11.03 4.82
N ALA A 18 6.69 -10.93 6.02
CA ALA A 18 5.32 -10.48 6.22
C ALA A 18 5.11 -9.06 5.66
N HIS A 19 6.07 -8.15 5.84
CA HIS A 19 6.03 -6.82 5.26
C HIS A 19 6.03 -6.87 3.72
N ARG A 20 6.90 -7.68 3.11
CA ARG A 20 6.94 -7.89 1.65
C ARG A 20 5.64 -8.49 1.13
N GLN A 21 5.06 -9.47 1.83
CA GLN A 21 3.78 -10.08 1.46
C GLN A 21 2.63 -9.07 1.52
N ALA A 22 2.57 -8.25 2.56
CA ALA A 22 1.59 -7.17 2.64
C ALA A 22 1.75 -6.16 1.49
N GLY A 23 3.00 -5.79 1.17
CA GLY A 23 3.30 -4.93 0.01
C GLY A 23 2.82 -5.53 -1.32
N ARG A 24 3.11 -6.82 -1.58
CA ARG A 24 2.65 -7.51 -2.80
C ARG A 24 1.13 -7.53 -2.91
N ARG A 25 0.43 -7.90 -1.84
CA ARG A 25 -1.04 -7.89 -1.79
C ARG A 25 -1.60 -6.50 -2.06
N LEU A 26 -1.00 -5.45 -1.51
CA LEU A 26 -1.45 -4.08 -1.78
C LEU A 26 -1.30 -3.73 -3.25
N ILE A 27 -0.17 -4.06 -3.88
CA ILE A 27 0.03 -3.83 -5.33
C ILE A 27 -1.02 -4.58 -6.15
N ASP A 28 -1.32 -5.84 -5.84
CA ASP A 28 -2.32 -6.62 -6.56
C ASP A 28 -3.72 -5.97 -6.50
N VAL A 29 -4.10 -5.47 -5.32
CA VAL A 29 -5.38 -4.74 -5.14
C VAL A 29 -5.36 -3.41 -5.90
N LEU A 30 -4.27 -2.66 -5.87
CA LEU A 30 -4.14 -1.40 -6.61
C LEU A 30 -4.26 -1.61 -8.12
N LEU A 31 -3.60 -2.65 -8.66
CA LEU A 31 -3.71 -2.99 -10.08
C LEU A 31 -5.15 -3.40 -10.43
N SER A 32 -5.77 -4.24 -9.61
CA SER A 32 -7.17 -4.65 -9.78
C SER A 32 -8.12 -3.43 -9.77
N TYR A 33 -7.86 -2.45 -8.91
CA TYR A 33 -8.66 -1.21 -8.84
C TYR A 33 -8.53 -0.39 -10.12
N LEU A 34 -7.31 -0.24 -10.62
CA LEU A 34 -7.02 0.55 -11.82
C LEU A 34 -7.55 -0.11 -13.10
N ASP A 35 -7.52 -1.44 -13.17
CA ASP A 35 -8.06 -2.21 -14.29
C ASP A 35 -9.60 -2.26 -14.25
N HIS A 36 -10.23 -1.97 -13.10
CA HIS A 36 -11.68 -1.97 -12.96
C HIS A 36 -12.33 -0.78 -13.69
N PRO A 37 -13.40 -0.99 -14.48
CA PRO A 37 -14.16 0.11 -15.09
C PRO A 37 -14.56 1.20 -14.09
N SER A 38 -14.35 2.47 -14.47
CA SER A 38 -14.72 3.63 -13.63
C SER A 38 -16.22 3.77 -13.39
N THR A 39 -17.05 3.12 -14.20
CA THR A 39 -18.49 3.06 -14.04
C THR A 39 -18.94 2.05 -12.99
N ASP A 40 -18.08 1.08 -12.63
CA ASP A 40 -18.37 0.13 -11.55
C ASP A 40 -17.86 0.67 -10.22
N LEU A 41 -18.66 1.57 -9.64
CA LEU A 41 -18.34 2.21 -8.37
C LEU A 41 -18.35 1.23 -7.20
N ALA A 42 -19.22 0.22 -7.23
CA ALA A 42 -19.32 -0.76 -6.15
C ALA A 42 -18.08 -1.67 -6.11
N GLY A 43 -17.64 -2.18 -7.27
CA GLY A 43 -16.41 -2.97 -7.37
C GLY A 43 -15.17 -2.16 -6.96
N ARG A 44 -15.09 -0.89 -7.38
CA ARG A 44 -14.00 0.01 -6.95
C ARG A 44 -14.02 0.28 -5.45
N GLN A 45 -15.19 0.47 -4.83
CA GLN A 45 -15.32 0.67 -3.39
C GLN A 45 -14.87 -0.57 -2.59
N GLU A 46 -15.21 -1.78 -3.06
CA GLU A 46 -14.78 -3.02 -2.43
C GLU A 46 -13.26 -3.18 -2.47
N LEU A 47 -12.64 -2.94 -3.62
CA LEU A 47 -11.17 -2.98 -3.76
C LEU A 47 -10.47 -1.91 -2.92
N GLU A 48 -11.05 -0.70 -2.84
CA GLU A 48 -10.54 0.34 -1.95
C GLU A 48 -10.64 -0.07 -0.47
N ALA A 49 -11.74 -0.70 -0.05
CA ALA A 49 -11.89 -1.22 1.31
C ALA A 49 -10.84 -2.29 1.63
N GLN A 50 -10.51 -3.17 0.67
CA GLN A 50 -9.44 -4.15 0.83
C GLN A 50 -8.06 -3.49 0.96
N ALA A 51 -7.76 -2.47 0.14
CA ALA A 51 -6.51 -1.71 0.25
C ALA A 51 -6.42 -0.99 1.60
N ILE A 52 -7.52 -0.40 2.07
CA ILE A 52 -7.63 0.24 3.39
C ILE A 52 -7.30 -0.76 4.50
N ALA A 53 -7.86 -1.98 4.47
CA ALA A 53 -7.58 -2.99 5.48
C ALA A 53 -6.10 -3.36 5.55
N ILE A 54 -5.43 -3.53 4.40
CA ILE A 54 -3.98 -3.83 4.34
C ILE A 54 -3.17 -2.69 4.96
N VAL A 55 -3.49 -1.44 4.62
CA VAL A 55 -2.80 -0.25 5.09
C VAL A 55 -3.02 -0.02 6.59
N ASP A 56 -4.23 -0.28 7.09
CA ASP A 56 -4.56 -0.22 8.52
C ASP A 56 -3.71 -1.19 9.34
N GLU A 57 -3.61 -2.44 8.89
CA GLU A 57 -2.77 -3.43 9.57
C GLU A 57 -1.29 -3.01 9.56
N GLN A 58 -0.79 -2.43 8.46
CA GLN A 58 0.59 -1.97 8.37
C GLN A 58 0.85 -0.80 9.32
N ALA A 59 -0.07 0.17 9.39
CA ALA A 59 0.02 1.31 10.30
C ALA A 59 0.05 0.87 11.76
N ALA A 60 -0.86 -0.03 12.15
CA ALA A 60 -0.91 -0.58 13.51
C ALA A 60 0.37 -1.35 13.88
N ARG A 61 0.94 -2.12 12.94
CA ARG A 61 2.21 -2.82 13.17
C ARG A 61 3.40 -1.86 13.36
N LEU A 62 3.43 -0.73 12.65
CA LEU A 62 4.50 0.26 12.78
C LEU A 62 4.41 1.07 14.08
N ALA A 63 3.19 1.41 14.49
CA ALA A 63 2.90 1.99 15.79
C ALA A 63 3.39 1.08 16.94
N ALA A 64 3.13 -0.22 16.84
CA ALA A 64 3.51 -1.20 17.87
C ALA A 64 5.03 -1.40 18.04
N VAL A 65 5.87 -0.90 17.13
CA VAL A 65 7.34 -0.99 17.21
C VAL A 65 7.99 0.39 17.39
N ASP A 66 7.26 1.33 18.01
CA ASP A 66 7.70 2.69 18.35
C ASP A 66 8.29 3.49 17.16
N THR A 67 7.84 3.19 15.93
CA THR A 67 8.23 4.00 14.77
C THR A 67 7.42 5.30 14.81
N SER A 68 8.09 6.45 14.78
CA SER A 68 7.39 7.73 14.78
C SER A 68 6.48 7.87 13.56
N LEU A 69 5.36 8.58 13.73
CA LEU A 69 4.43 8.87 12.62
C LEU A 69 5.15 9.49 11.41
N THR A 70 6.09 10.41 11.65
CA THR A 70 6.87 11.07 10.58
C THR A 70 7.69 10.06 9.77
N GLU A 71 8.39 9.15 10.45
CA GLU A 71 9.18 8.10 9.81
C GLU A 71 8.29 7.11 9.05
N SER A 72 7.16 6.70 9.66
CA SER A 72 6.16 5.85 9.04
C SER A 72 5.57 6.46 7.77
N VAL A 73 5.23 7.76 7.78
CA VAL A 73 4.74 8.49 6.60
C VAL A 73 5.83 8.61 5.52
N ALA A 74 7.07 8.92 5.90
CA ALA A 74 8.19 9.00 4.95
C ALA A 74 8.42 7.66 4.22
N ARG A 75 8.33 6.54 4.95
CA ARG A 75 8.39 5.19 4.37
C ARG A 75 7.25 4.93 3.40
N PHE A 76 6.01 5.29 3.75
CA PHE A 76 4.86 5.13 2.85
C PHE A 76 5.05 5.94 1.55
N VAL A 77 5.42 7.22 1.66
CA VAL A 77 5.64 8.12 0.52
C VAL A 77 6.78 7.64 -0.38
N THR A 78 7.83 7.07 0.20
CA THR A 78 8.95 6.48 -0.55
C THR A 78 8.52 5.20 -1.26
N ALA A 79 7.76 4.34 -0.59
CA ALA A 79 7.31 3.05 -1.10
C ALA A 79 6.37 3.17 -2.32
N ARG A 80 5.61 4.27 -2.45
CA ARG A 80 4.74 4.49 -3.63
C ARG A 80 5.47 4.95 -4.89
N GLN A 81 6.71 5.45 -4.78
CA GLN A 81 7.44 6.02 -5.92
C GLN A 81 7.67 5.02 -7.06
N PRO A 82 8.13 3.77 -6.82
CA PRO A 82 8.35 2.81 -7.91
C PRO A 82 7.05 2.49 -8.66
N PHE A 83 5.92 2.38 -7.97
CA PHE A 83 4.63 2.11 -8.59
C PHE A 83 4.19 3.24 -9.54
N LEU A 84 4.29 4.49 -9.09
CA LEU A 84 3.96 5.66 -9.92
C LEU A 84 4.93 5.81 -11.11
N ALA A 85 6.21 5.47 -10.90
CA ALA A 85 7.21 5.48 -11.96
C ALA A 85 6.91 4.43 -13.04
N GLU A 86 6.42 3.25 -12.66
CA GLU A 86 5.98 2.22 -13.62
C GLU A 86 4.77 2.70 -14.44
N ILE A 87 3.76 3.30 -13.79
CA ILE A 87 2.60 3.89 -14.51
C ILE A 87 3.08 4.93 -15.53
N ALA A 88 3.93 5.87 -15.13
CA ALA A 88 4.50 6.87 -16.03
C ALA A 88 5.35 6.24 -17.16
N GLY A 89 6.00 5.10 -16.88
CA GLY A 89 6.76 4.31 -17.85
C GLY A 89 5.90 3.64 -18.92
N LEU A 90 4.65 3.26 -18.62
CA LEU A 90 3.74 2.62 -19.57
C LEU A 90 3.46 3.49 -20.79
N GLY A 91 3.31 4.80 -20.60
CA GLY A 91 3.13 5.76 -21.69
C GLY A 91 4.22 5.69 -22.75
N ARG A 92 5.48 5.58 -22.31
CA ARG A 92 6.64 5.49 -23.21
C ARG A 92 6.72 4.17 -23.97
N ARG A 93 6.23 3.07 -23.38
CA ARG A 93 6.40 1.71 -23.93
C ARG A 93 5.25 1.27 -24.84
N ARG A 94 4.04 1.78 -24.60
CA ARG A 94 2.82 1.29 -25.27
C ARG A 94 2.20 2.25 -26.27
N SER A 95 2.81 3.43 -26.51
CA SER A 95 2.21 4.50 -27.33
C SER A 95 0.76 4.77 -26.95
N LEU A 96 0.45 4.70 -25.65
CA LEU A 96 -0.89 4.97 -25.15
C LEU A 96 -1.24 6.43 -25.43
N ASP A 97 -2.49 6.68 -25.82
CA ASP A 97 -3.01 8.03 -25.89
C ASP A 97 -2.78 8.74 -24.53
N ALA A 98 -2.40 10.01 -24.59
CA ALA A 98 -2.04 10.78 -23.39
C ALA A 98 -3.18 10.86 -22.37
N ALA A 99 -4.44 10.84 -22.83
CA ALA A 99 -5.62 10.96 -21.99
C ALA A 99 -5.89 9.71 -21.10
N PRO A 100 -5.92 8.47 -21.64
CA PRO A 100 -5.99 7.27 -20.82
C PRO A 100 -4.87 7.16 -19.77
N LEU A 101 -3.64 7.53 -20.14
CA LEU A 101 -2.51 7.48 -19.20
C LEU A 101 -2.64 8.51 -18.08
N ALA A 102 -3.04 9.74 -18.41
CA ALA A 102 -3.28 10.79 -17.42
C ALA A 102 -4.36 10.35 -16.42
N ARG A 103 -5.46 9.77 -16.91
CA ARG A 103 -6.53 9.24 -16.05
C ARG A 103 -6.05 8.10 -15.15
N LEU A 104 -5.22 7.19 -15.66
CA LEU A 104 -4.64 6.11 -14.84
C LEU A 104 -3.77 6.66 -13.71
N TYR A 105 -2.97 7.67 -14.01
CA TYR A 105 -2.11 8.34 -13.03
C TYR A 105 -2.93 9.12 -11.98
N GLU A 106 -3.97 9.83 -12.41
CA GLU A 106 -4.91 10.53 -11.53
C GLU A 106 -5.65 9.56 -10.60
N ASP A 107 -6.21 8.47 -11.11
CA ASP A 107 -6.90 7.45 -10.31
C ASP A 107 -5.95 6.82 -9.28
N ALA A 108 -4.72 6.49 -9.69
CA ALA A 108 -3.71 5.91 -8.81
C ALA A 108 -3.30 6.87 -7.69
N THR A 109 -3.01 8.14 -8.02
CA THR A 109 -2.61 9.14 -7.02
C THR A 109 -3.74 9.46 -6.06
N ALA A 110 -4.97 9.63 -6.54
CA ALA A 110 -6.14 9.86 -5.71
C ALA A 110 -6.41 8.69 -4.74
N LEU A 111 -6.21 7.45 -5.16
CA LEU A 111 -6.32 6.29 -4.27
C LEU A 111 -5.19 6.27 -3.22
N LEU A 112 -3.94 6.47 -3.64
CA LEU A 112 -2.79 6.48 -2.74
C LEU A 112 -2.86 7.58 -1.67
N ASP A 113 -3.41 8.75 -2.00
CA ASP A 113 -3.58 9.84 -1.03
C ASP A 113 -4.66 9.52 0.00
N ARG A 114 -5.77 8.88 -0.41
CA ARG A 114 -6.78 8.35 0.52
C ARG A 114 -6.20 7.28 1.44
N LEU A 115 -5.38 6.39 0.90
CA LEU A 115 -4.67 5.38 1.69
C LEU A 115 -3.66 6.01 2.66
N LEU A 116 -2.96 7.07 2.27
CA LEU A 116 -2.05 7.80 3.16
C LEU A 116 -2.81 8.43 4.34
N LEU A 117 -3.94 9.09 4.09
CA LEU A 117 -4.78 9.64 5.15
C LEU A 117 -5.27 8.54 6.09
N ARG A 118 -5.67 7.39 5.54
CA ARG A 118 -6.11 6.24 6.32
C ARG A 118 -4.97 5.66 7.18
N PHE A 119 -3.78 5.56 6.62
CA PHE A 119 -2.56 5.12 7.30
C PHE A 119 -2.24 6.00 8.51
N ILE A 120 -2.23 7.32 8.31
CA ILE A 120 -1.98 8.30 9.40
C ILE A 120 -3.01 8.12 10.52
N ALA A 121 -4.29 8.05 10.17
CA ALA A 121 -5.36 7.88 11.15
C ALA A 121 -5.28 6.54 11.90
N ALA A 122 -4.82 5.47 11.25
CA ALA A 122 -4.63 4.17 11.90
C ALA A 122 -3.43 4.14 12.83
N HIS A 123 -2.31 4.75 12.42
CA HIS A 123 -1.11 4.84 13.24
C HIS A 123 -1.39 5.62 14.53
N GLN A 124 -2.00 6.80 14.40
CA GLN A 124 -2.34 7.65 15.55
C GLN A 124 -3.31 6.99 16.54
N ARG A 125 -4.23 6.14 16.04
CA ARG A 125 -5.16 5.37 16.89
C ARG A 125 -4.50 4.20 17.61
N ALA A 126 -3.35 3.73 17.14
CA ALA A 126 -2.60 2.63 17.75
C ALA A 126 -1.52 3.13 18.73
N ASP A 127 -1.01 4.36 18.52
CA ASP A 127 -0.05 5.02 19.42
C ASP A 127 -0.68 5.56 20.71
N GLY A 128 -1.99 5.84 20.70
CA GLY A 128 -2.73 6.45 21.82
C GLY A 128 -3.74 5.49 22.45
#